data_AF-A0A9P3CT63-F1
#
_entry.id   AF-A0A9P3CT63-F1
#
_cell.length_a   1.000
_cell.length_b   1.000
_cell.length_c   1.000
_cell.angle_alpha   90.00
_cell.angle_beta   90.00
_cell.angle_gamma   90.00
#
_symmetry.space_group_name_H-M   'P 1'
#
loop_
_entity.id
_entity.type
_entity.pdbx_description
1 polymer ?
#
loop_
_entity_poly.entity_id
_entity_poly.type
_entity_poly.pdbx_seq_one_letter_code
_entity_poly.pdbx_strand_id
1 'polypeptide(L)'
;MSTLQKFVPAAAIIGLSSASFLTAYITSFTILAIPVVETGASKENAKFAAKQWQKAFDLGKSFAPPFAITCAACFGFLAVQTRGIVGRYPVSPSVLYATAAVLAPSIVPFTFAVMGPTTLDPLVAKANGSSNAPGDQETLDLIKKWSGQNAVRAGLIGSAAVMSAFAILAQTTKGPAGLSKLGQTATRAAQQARPVSAVGAQIKATRNINTKAKR
;
A
#
# COMPACT_ATOMS: atom_id res chain seq x y z
N MET A 1 3.67 19.96 -16.81
CA MET A 1 3.81 18.92 -15.76
C MET A 1 4.99 19.30 -14.89
N SER A 2 4.81 19.40 -13.57
CA SER A 2 5.95 19.65 -12.67
C SER A 2 6.87 18.41 -12.61
N THR A 3 8.17 18.59 -12.35
CA THR A 3 9.13 17.47 -12.22
C THR A 3 8.65 16.43 -11.21
N LEU A 4 7.92 16.85 -10.17
CA LEU A 4 7.37 15.98 -9.14
C LEU A 4 6.26 15.05 -9.65
N GLN A 5 5.47 15.44 -10.66
CA GLN A 5 4.40 14.59 -11.19
C GLN A 5 4.90 13.29 -11.83
N LYS A 6 6.17 13.25 -12.25
CA LYS A 6 6.80 12.04 -12.80
C LYS A 6 6.93 10.91 -11.76
N PHE A 7 6.95 11.25 -10.46
CA PHE A 7 7.10 10.27 -9.38
C PHE A 7 5.77 9.71 -8.86
N VAL A 8 4.61 10.19 -9.34
CA VAL A 8 3.29 9.73 -8.90
C VAL A 8 3.11 8.21 -9.06
N PRO A 9 3.44 7.57 -10.21
CA PRO A 9 3.30 6.12 -10.34
C PRO A 9 4.20 5.34 -9.38
N ALA A 10 5.44 5.78 -9.20
CA ALA A 10 6.39 5.15 -8.28
C ALA A 10 5.90 5.24 -6.84
N ALA A 11 5.45 6.42 -6.40
CA ALA A 11 4.89 6.61 -5.06
C ALA A 11 3.63 5.76 -4.81
N ALA A 12 2.77 5.61 -5.82
CA ALA A 12 1.57 4.78 -5.72
C ALA A 12 1.92 3.29 -5.56
N ILE A 13 2.86 2.78 -6.35
CA ILE A 13 3.34 1.39 -6.26
C ILE A 13 4.00 1.15 -4.90
N ILE A 14 4.98 1.98 -4.53
CA ILE A 14 5.73 1.81 -3.27
C ILE A 14 4.79 1.89 -2.06
N GLY A 15 3.91 2.90 -2.02
CA GLY A 15 2.97 3.07 -0.92
C GLY A 15 1.99 1.89 -0.79
N LEU A 16 1.36 1.49 -1.89
CA LEU A 16 0.40 0.37 -1.87
C LEU A 16 1.08 -0.95 -1.52
N SER A 17 2.23 -1.27 -2.12
CA SER A 17 2.97 -2.49 -1.82
C SER A 17 3.45 -2.53 -0.37
N SER A 18 3.93 -1.40 0.16
CA SER A 18 4.35 -1.28 1.56
C SER A 18 3.19 -1.50 2.53
N ALA A 19 2.03 -0.89 2.26
CA ALA A 19 0.85 -1.05 3.11
C ALA A 19 0.29 -2.48 3.07
N SER A 20 0.21 -3.08 1.87
CA SER A 20 -0.24 -4.47 1.70
C SER A 20 0.70 -5.45 2.40
N PHE A 21 2.02 -5.30 2.20
CA PHE A 21 3.01 -6.12 2.89
C PHE A 21 2.92 -5.96 4.41
N LEU A 22 2.89 -4.72 4.91
CA LEU A 22 2.82 -4.46 6.34
C LEU A 22 1.53 -5.01 6.97
N THR A 23 0.40 -4.96 6.25
CA THR A 23 -0.86 -5.59 6.68
C THR A 23 -0.70 -7.10 6.84
N ALA A 24 -0.20 -7.77 5.80
CA ALA A 24 0.01 -9.22 5.83
C ALA A 24 1.00 -9.63 6.92
N TYR A 25 2.09 -8.86 7.06
CA TYR A 25 3.12 -9.07 8.07
C TYR A 25 2.55 -8.95 9.50
N ILE A 26 1.84 -7.87 9.82
CA ILE A 26 1.20 -7.70 11.15
C ILE A 26 0.18 -8.82 11.39
N THR A 27 -0.65 -9.14 10.39
CA THR A 27 -1.67 -10.20 10.47
C THR A 27 -1.03 -11.57 10.77
N SER A 28 0.15 -11.85 10.21
CA SER A 28 0.83 -13.13 10.39
C SER A 28 1.13 -13.46 11.86
N PHE A 29 1.39 -12.44 12.70
CA PHE A 29 1.59 -12.69 14.13
C PHE A 29 0.32 -13.20 14.83
N THR A 30 -0.84 -12.66 14.48
CA THR A 30 -2.14 -13.09 15.02
C THR A 30 -2.55 -14.47 14.48
N ILE A 31 -2.38 -14.71 13.17
CA ILE A 31 -2.89 -15.94 12.52
C ILE A 31 -1.91 -17.12 12.64
N LEU A 32 -0.60 -16.87 12.69
CA LEU A 32 0.41 -17.93 12.71
C LEU A 32 1.16 -17.97 14.03
N ALA A 33 1.73 -16.85 14.48
CA ALA A 33 2.62 -16.87 15.65
C ALA A 33 1.87 -17.19 16.96
N ILE A 34 0.71 -16.56 17.21
CA ILE A 34 -0.04 -16.79 18.45
C ILE A 34 -0.53 -18.23 18.59
N PRO A 35 -1.16 -18.87 17.58
CA PRO A 35 -1.55 -20.27 17.69
C PRO A 35 -0.37 -21.23 17.97
N VAL A 36 0.82 -20.93 17.44
CA VAL A 36 2.04 -21.69 17.74
C VAL A 36 2.45 -21.53 19.21
N VAL A 37 2.35 -20.33 19.77
CA VAL A 37 2.58 -20.08 21.20
C VAL A 37 1.55 -20.83 22.05
N GLU A 38 0.28 -20.76 21.67
CA GLU A 38 -0.84 -21.38 22.41
C GLU A 38 -0.77 -22.92 22.42
N THR A 39 -0.24 -23.56 21.37
CA THR A 39 -0.11 -25.02 21.28
C THR A 39 0.71 -25.60 22.45
N GLY A 40 1.73 -24.87 22.89
CA GLY A 40 2.57 -25.26 24.01
C GLY A 40 2.21 -24.59 25.32
N ALA A 41 1.21 -23.70 25.37
CA ALA A 41 0.96 -22.85 26.52
C ALA A 41 0.08 -23.55 27.57
N SER A 42 0.55 -23.53 28.81
CA SER A 42 -0.17 -23.97 30.00
C SER A 42 0.11 -23.00 31.16
N LYS A 43 -0.62 -23.13 32.27
CA LYS A 43 -0.35 -22.32 33.47
C LYS A 43 1.09 -22.52 33.96
N GLU A 44 1.57 -23.75 33.93
CA GLU A 44 2.90 -24.13 34.41
C GLU A 44 4.05 -23.49 33.60
N ASN A 45 3.82 -23.11 32.35
CA ASN A 45 4.83 -22.53 31.48
C ASN A 45 4.46 -21.13 30.92
N ALA A 46 3.52 -20.43 31.55
CA ALA A 46 3.04 -19.12 31.09
C ALA A 46 4.16 -18.09 30.90
N LYS A 47 5.21 -18.12 31.73
CA LYS A 47 6.41 -17.28 31.55
C LYS A 47 7.14 -17.56 30.23
N PHE A 48 7.23 -18.83 29.82
CA PHE A 48 7.83 -19.21 28.56
C PHE A 48 6.97 -18.76 27.37
N ALA A 49 5.65 -18.93 27.45
CA ALA A 49 4.72 -18.41 26.45
C ALA A 49 4.84 -16.88 26.30
N ALA A 50 4.95 -16.14 27.42
CA ALA A 50 5.19 -14.69 27.40
C ALA A 50 6.53 -14.31 26.73
N LYS A 51 7.59 -15.11 26.91
CA LYS A 51 8.87 -14.90 26.20
C LYS A 51 8.74 -15.14 24.69
N GLN A 52 8.02 -16.18 24.27
CA GLN A 52 7.79 -16.43 22.84
C GLN A 52 6.98 -15.30 22.21
N TRP A 53 5.93 -14.84 22.90
CA TRP A 53 5.17 -13.65 22.51
C TRP A 53 6.08 -12.41 22.42
N GLN A 54 6.94 -12.17 23.40
CA GLN A 54 7.82 -10.99 23.43
C GLN A 54 8.75 -10.99 22.20
N LYS A 55 9.31 -12.15 21.82
CA LYS A 55 10.11 -12.26 20.60
C LYS A 55 9.33 -11.95 19.33
N ALA A 56 8.08 -12.40 19.24
CA ALA A 56 7.21 -12.04 18.13
C ALA A 56 6.93 -10.52 18.09
N PHE A 57 6.63 -9.92 19.24
CA PHE A 57 6.38 -8.48 19.35
C PHE A 57 7.62 -7.65 19.00
N ASP A 58 8.80 -8.01 19.49
CA ASP A 58 10.07 -7.33 19.21
C ASP A 58 10.39 -7.34 17.71
N LEU A 59 10.16 -8.47 17.04
CA LEU A 59 10.31 -8.58 15.59
C LEU A 59 9.35 -7.62 14.86
N GLY A 60 8.07 -7.60 15.27
CA GLY A 60 7.11 -6.65 14.72
C GLY A 60 7.51 -5.18 14.95
N LYS A 61 8.07 -4.88 16.13
CA LYS A 61 8.51 -3.54 16.52
C LYS A 61 9.70 -3.02 15.70
N SER A 62 10.59 -3.90 15.24
CA SER A 62 11.72 -3.50 14.40
C SER A 62 11.32 -3.24 12.94
N PHE A 63 10.32 -3.96 12.41
CA PHE A 63 9.92 -3.85 11.00
C PHE A 63 8.76 -2.89 10.76
N ALA A 64 7.77 -2.79 11.65
CA ALA A 64 6.56 -2.03 11.36
C ALA A 64 6.75 -0.50 11.21
N PRO A 65 7.54 0.20 12.07
CA PRO A 65 7.66 1.66 11.98
C PRO A 65 8.27 2.18 10.67
N PRO A 66 9.38 1.61 10.13
CA PRO A 66 9.92 2.03 8.83
C PRO A 66 8.91 1.94 7.67
N PHE A 67 8.10 0.88 7.64
CA PHE A 67 7.05 0.71 6.63
C PHE A 67 5.91 1.71 6.82
N ALA A 68 5.49 1.97 8.06
CA ALA A 68 4.45 2.96 8.35
C ALA A 68 4.87 4.38 7.92
N ILE A 69 6.13 4.75 8.15
CA ILE A 69 6.72 6.03 7.68
C ILE A 69 6.73 6.08 6.15
N THR A 70 7.17 5.01 5.49
CA THR A 70 7.15 4.90 4.02
C THR A 70 5.73 5.10 3.47
N CYS A 71 4.74 4.44 4.06
CA CYS A 71 3.33 4.60 3.67
C CYS A 71 2.86 6.05 3.85
N ALA A 72 3.12 6.66 5.02
CA ALA A 72 2.74 8.04 5.30
C ALA A 72 3.35 9.03 4.29
N ALA A 73 4.64 8.86 3.97
CA ALA A 73 5.34 9.71 3.00
C ALA A 73 4.77 9.56 1.59
N CYS A 74 4.61 8.32 1.10
CA CYS A 74 4.05 8.06 -0.23
C CYS A 74 2.62 8.55 -0.36
N PHE A 75 1.74 8.21 0.60
CA PHE A 75 0.34 8.62 0.56
C PHE A 75 0.16 10.12 0.78
N GLY A 76 0.94 10.74 1.67
CA GLY A 76 0.93 12.19 1.85
C GLY A 76 1.34 12.94 0.59
N PHE A 77 2.40 12.47 -0.09
CA PHE A 77 2.80 13.00 -1.39
C PHE A 77 1.68 12.87 -2.43
N LEU A 78 1.08 11.68 -2.57
CA LEU A 78 -0.01 11.44 -3.51
C LEU A 78 -1.24 12.29 -3.20
N ALA A 79 -1.55 12.51 -1.93
CA ALA A 79 -2.65 13.38 -1.51
C ALA A 79 -2.46 14.82 -2.02
N VAL A 80 -1.23 15.35 -1.93
CA VAL A 80 -0.89 16.69 -2.45
C VAL A 80 -0.96 16.71 -3.98
N GLN A 81 -0.38 15.71 -4.64
CA GLN A 81 -0.31 15.66 -6.11
C GLN A 81 -1.66 15.46 -6.80
N THR A 82 -2.65 14.96 -6.08
CA THR A 82 -4.01 14.70 -6.59
C THR A 82 -5.04 15.74 -6.13
N ARG A 83 -4.60 16.83 -5.51
CA ARG A 83 -5.48 17.96 -5.15
C ARG A 83 -6.18 18.52 -6.39
N GLY A 84 -7.48 18.76 -6.28
CA GLY A 84 -8.31 19.27 -7.38
C GLY A 84 -8.67 18.23 -8.44
N ILE A 85 -8.20 16.98 -8.34
CA ILE A 85 -8.65 15.90 -9.22
C ILE A 85 -10.03 15.43 -8.72
N VAL A 86 -11.04 15.59 -9.57
CA VAL A 86 -12.35 14.96 -9.39
C VAL A 86 -12.26 13.54 -9.94
N GLY A 87 -12.29 12.56 -9.05
CA GLY A 87 -12.22 11.14 -9.41
C GLY A 87 -13.58 10.59 -9.83
N ARG A 88 -13.61 9.32 -10.23
CA ARG A 88 -14.85 8.59 -10.57
C ARG A 88 -15.80 8.37 -9.38
N TYR A 89 -15.25 8.35 -8.16
CA TYR A 89 -16.00 8.07 -6.92
C TYR A 89 -16.42 9.37 -6.22
N PRO A 90 -17.43 9.34 -5.33
CA PRO A 90 -17.89 10.52 -4.59
C PRO A 90 -16.81 11.12 -3.66
N VAL A 91 -15.77 10.35 -3.32
CA VAL A 91 -14.63 10.81 -2.53
C VAL A 91 -13.45 11.08 -3.47
N SER A 92 -12.85 12.27 -3.36
CA SER A 92 -11.70 12.63 -4.19
C SER A 92 -10.47 11.74 -3.89
N PRO A 93 -9.62 11.46 -4.89
CA PRO A 93 -8.38 10.71 -4.67
C PRO A 93 -7.48 11.34 -3.60
N SER A 94 -7.45 12.68 -3.54
CA SER A 94 -6.68 13.43 -2.54
C SER A 94 -7.11 13.11 -1.12
N VAL A 95 -8.43 13.05 -0.86
CA VAL A 95 -8.97 12.68 0.46
C VAL A 95 -8.66 11.23 0.79
N LEU A 96 -8.82 10.31 -0.17
CA LEU A 96 -8.50 8.89 0.05
C LEU A 96 -7.03 8.67 0.42
N TYR A 97 -6.10 9.32 -0.30
CA TYR A 97 -4.68 9.27 0.04
C TYR A 97 -4.36 9.97 1.35
N ALA A 98 -4.99 11.10 1.67
CA ALA A 98 -4.80 11.77 2.95
C ALA A 98 -5.23 10.88 4.12
N THR A 99 -6.38 10.22 4.01
CA THR A 99 -6.85 9.25 5.00
C THR A 99 -5.87 8.09 5.14
N ALA A 100 -5.38 7.52 4.02
CA ALA A 100 -4.37 6.48 4.05
C ALA A 100 -3.06 6.93 4.74
N ALA A 101 -2.63 8.17 4.50
CA ALA A 101 -1.44 8.76 5.09
C ALA A 101 -1.53 8.93 6.62
N VAL A 102 -2.75 9.02 7.17
CA VAL A 102 -3.01 9.10 8.61
C VAL A 102 -3.17 7.71 9.23
N LEU A 103 -3.94 6.82 8.57
CA LEU A 103 -4.19 5.47 9.07
C LEU A 103 -2.93 4.61 9.18
N ALA A 104 -1.99 4.75 8.24
CA ALA A 104 -0.76 3.96 8.27
C ALA A 104 0.10 4.21 9.53
N PRO A 105 0.46 5.47 9.88
CA PRO A 105 1.21 5.74 11.10
C PRO A 105 0.39 5.62 12.39
N SER A 106 -0.95 5.61 12.33
CA SER A 106 -1.80 5.54 13.54
C SER A 106 -1.68 4.23 14.32
N ILE A 107 -1.04 3.20 13.75
CA ILE A 107 -0.67 2.00 14.51
C ILE A 107 0.24 2.31 15.69
N VAL A 108 1.08 3.35 15.60
CA VAL A 108 2.05 3.72 16.63
C VAL A 108 1.34 4.27 17.87
N PRO A 109 0.52 5.34 17.79
CA PRO A 109 -0.23 5.82 18.95
C PRO A 109 -1.20 4.76 19.49
N PHE A 110 -1.82 3.93 18.66
CA PHE A 110 -2.63 2.80 19.15
C PHE A 110 -1.80 1.82 19.99
N THR A 111 -0.58 1.49 19.54
CA THR A 111 0.31 0.57 20.24
C THR A 111 0.71 1.11 21.61
N PHE A 112 1.07 2.39 21.72
CA PHE A 112 1.50 2.96 23.00
C PHE A 112 0.34 3.32 23.93
N ALA A 113 -0.70 3.99 23.41
CA ALA A 113 -1.78 4.52 24.24
C ALA A 113 -2.79 3.44 24.66
N VAL A 114 -3.05 2.46 23.78
CA VAL A 114 -4.05 1.42 24.04
C VAL A 114 -3.38 0.13 24.48
N MET A 115 -2.45 -0.39 23.68
CA MET A 115 -1.85 -1.70 23.97
C MET A 115 -0.84 -1.64 25.11
N GLY A 116 -0.04 -0.56 25.20
CA GLY A 116 0.98 -0.33 26.21
C GLY A 116 0.53 -0.72 27.63
N PRO A 117 -0.34 0.09 28.25
CA PRO A 117 -0.74 -0.13 29.63
C PRO A 117 -1.64 -1.36 29.83
N THR A 118 -2.43 -1.73 28.81
CA THR A 118 -3.47 -2.76 28.98
C THR A 118 -3.03 -4.17 28.65
N THR A 119 -1.90 -4.34 27.96
CA THR A 119 -1.46 -5.64 27.44
C THR A 119 0.06 -5.77 27.34
N LEU A 120 0.78 -4.78 26.78
CA LEU A 120 2.22 -4.90 26.51
C LEU A 120 3.03 -4.90 27.80
N ASP A 121 2.81 -3.92 28.67
CA ASP A 121 3.56 -3.76 29.93
C ASP A 121 3.43 -5.00 30.85
N PRO A 122 2.23 -5.54 31.13
CA PRO A 122 2.11 -6.75 31.95
C PRO A 122 2.73 -7.99 31.29
N LEU A 123 2.64 -8.15 29.96
CA LEU A 123 3.28 -9.28 29.27
C LEU A 123 4.81 -9.18 29.28
N VAL A 124 5.37 -7.97 29.12
CA VAL A 124 6.81 -7.73 29.26
C VAL A 124 7.27 -8.01 30.69
N ALA A 125 6.51 -7.57 31.69
CA ALA A 125 6.78 -7.87 33.10
C ALA A 125 6.82 -9.40 33.34
N LYS A 126 5.85 -10.15 32.77
CA LYS A 126 5.85 -11.61 32.85
C LYS A 126 7.06 -12.25 32.18
N ALA A 127 7.38 -11.84 30.96
CA ALA A 127 8.51 -12.39 30.21
C ALA A 127 9.85 -12.17 30.92
N ASN A 128 10.01 -10.99 31.56
CA ASN A 128 11.19 -10.63 32.35
C ASN A 128 11.21 -11.28 33.75
N GLY A 129 10.07 -11.79 34.24
CA GLY A 129 9.94 -12.34 35.59
C GLY A 129 9.94 -11.27 36.68
N SER A 130 9.38 -10.10 36.39
CA SER A 130 9.23 -9.00 37.33
C SER A 130 8.27 -9.35 38.47
N SER A 131 8.45 -8.75 39.65
CA SER A 131 7.61 -9.00 40.83
C SER A 131 6.16 -8.53 40.69
N ASN A 132 5.91 -7.56 39.81
CA ASN A 132 4.59 -7.04 39.44
C ASN A 132 3.98 -7.77 38.23
N ALA A 133 4.52 -8.92 37.83
CA ALA A 133 4.01 -9.68 36.70
C ALA A 133 2.59 -10.25 36.97
N PRO A 134 1.75 -10.35 35.92
CA PRO A 134 0.44 -10.97 36.03
C PRO A 134 0.50 -12.46 36.40
N GLY A 135 -0.62 -12.98 36.89
CA GLY A 135 -0.80 -14.41 37.14
C GLY A 135 -0.66 -15.26 35.88
N ASP A 136 -0.49 -16.57 36.01
CA ASP A 136 -0.28 -17.45 34.85
C ASP A 136 -1.48 -17.48 33.91
N GLN A 137 -2.70 -17.62 34.44
CA GLN A 137 -3.92 -17.58 33.62
C GLN A 137 -4.10 -16.21 32.95
N GLU A 138 -3.93 -15.14 33.72
CA GLU A 138 -4.01 -13.76 33.23
C GLU A 138 -3.01 -13.51 32.10
N THR A 139 -1.79 -14.07 32.20
CA THR A 139 -0.79 -14.00 31.12
C THR A 139 -1.32 -14.60 29.82
N LEU A 140 -1.94 -15.78 29.88
CA LEU A 140 -2.48 -16.44 28.69
C LEU A 140 -3.63 -15.64 28.09
N ASP A 141 -4.50 -15.10 28.93
CA ASP A 141 -5.61 -14.24 28.51
C ASP A 141 -5.09 -12.94 27.86
N LEU A 142 -3.99 -12.37 28.38
CA LEU A 142 -3.32 -11.20 27.82
C LEU A 142 -2.67 -11.51 26.46
N ILE A 143 -2.09 -12.70 26.24
CA ILE A 143 -1.58 -13.12 24.92
C ILE A 143 -2.71 -13.17 23.90
N LYS A 144 -3.86 -13.74 24.28
CA LYS A 144 -5.06 -13.78 23.42
C LYS A 144 -5.61 -12.37 23.14
N LYS A 145 -5.66 -11.51 24.16
CA LYS A 145 -6.06 -10.10 24.02
C LYS A 145 -5.13 -9.34 23.08
N TRP A 146 -3.82 -9.55 23.20
CA TRP A 146 -2.83 -8.97 22.30
C TRP A 146 -3.10 -9.38 20.86
N SER A 147 -3.44 -10.65 20.61
CA SER A 147 -3.76 -11.16 19.28
C SER A 147 -4.90 -10.37 18.62
N GLY A 148 -5.97 -10.09 19.36
CA GLY A 148 -7.09 -9.26 18.91
C GLY A 148 -6.70 -7.79 18.67
N GLN A 149 -5.93 -7.20 19.59
CA GLN A 149 -5.43 -5.82 19.41
C GLN A 149 -4.47 -5.70 18.22
N ASN A 150 -3.66 -6.73 17.96
CA ASN A 150 -2.78 -6.77 16.82
C ASN A 150 -3.56 -6.92 15.49
N ALA A 151 -4.70 -7.61 15.50
CA ALA A 151 -5.62 -7.62 14.35
C ALA A 151 -6.19 -6.22 14.05
N VAL A 152 -6.47 -5.40 15.08
CA VAL A 152 -6.86 -3.99 14.89
C VAL A 152 -5.74 -3.20 14.21
N ARG A 153 -4.48 -3.41 14.61
CA ARG A 153 -3.32 -2.79 13.93
C ARG A 153 -3.24 -3.18 12.46
N ALA A 154 -3.44 -4.47 12.15
CA ALA A 154 -3.50 -4.92 10.77
C ALA A 154 -4.66 -4.27 10.00
N GLY A 155 -5.84 -4.14 10.61
CA GLY A 155 -7.01 -3.49 10.03
C GLY A 155 -6.78 -2.01 9.69
N LEU A 156 -6.05 -1.27 10.53
CA LEU A 156 -5.68 0.13 10.25
C LEU A 156 -4.81 0.25 8.99
N ILE A 157 -3.75 -0.56 8.88
CA ILE A 157 -2.89 -0.56 7.68
C ILE A 157 -3.63 -1.09 6.45
N GLY A 158 -4.42 -2.15 6.62
CA GLY A 158 -5.20 -2.74 5.54
C GLY A 158 -6.20 -1.73 4.97
N SER A 159 -6.83 -0.94 5.83
CA SER A 159 -7.69 0.18 5.42
C SER A 159 -6.91 1.23 4.63
N ALA A 160 -5.69 1.58 5.04
CA ALA A 160 -4.84 2.48 4.27
C ALA A 160 -4.51 1.92 2.87
N ALA A 161 -4.20 0.62 2.76
CA ALA A 161 -3.97 -0.05 1.48
C ALA A 161 -5.23 0.00 0.58
N VAL A 162 -6.41 -0.28 1.15
CA VAL A 162 -7.69 -0.22 0.43
C VAL A 162 -7.98 1.21 -0.05
N MET A 163 -7.86 2.22 0.82
CA MET A 163 -8.08 3.63 0.42
C MET A 163 -7.14 4.05 -0.71
N SER A 164 -5.87 3.66 -0.65
CA SER A 164 -4.89 3.90 -1.72
C SER A 164 -5.30 3.22 -3.03
N ALA A 165 -5.72 1.96 -2.98
CA ALA A 165 -6.19 1.23 -4.16
C ALA A 165 -7.41 1.91 -4.81
N PHE A 166 -8.40 2.32 -4.01
CA PHE A 166 -9.55 3.09 -4.51
C PHE A 166 -9.11 4.43 -5.11
N ALA A 167 -8.14 5.13 -4.51
CA ALA A 167 -7.61 6.37 -5.04
C ALA A 167 -6.92 6.18 -6.40
N ILE A 168 -6.19 5.08 -6.58
CA ILE A 168 -5.59 4.71 -7.88
C ILE A 168 -6.70 4.48 -8.91
N LEU A 169 -7.70 3.65 -8.58
CA LEU A 169 -8.82 3.33 -9.48
C LEU A 169 -9.69 4.55 -9.82
N ALA A 170 -9.81 5.51 -8.89
CA ALA A 170 -10.51 6.76 -9.12
C ALA A 170 -9.88 7.60 -10.24
N GLN A 171 -8.58 7.42 -10.50
CA GLN A 171 -7.78 8.17 -11.47
C GLN A 171 -7.58 7.45 -12.81
N THR A 172 -7.87 6.15 -12.92
CA THR A 172 -7.58 5.35 -14.14
C THR A 172 -8.52 5.62 -15.31
N THR A 173 -9.48 6.55 -15.21
CA THR A 173 -10.25 7.02 -16.36
C THR A 173 -9.56 8.22 -17.02
N LYS A 174 -8.53 7.93 -17.81
CA LYS A 174 -8.45 8.66 -19.08
C LYS A 174 -9.73 8.29 -19.84
N GLY A 175 -10.70 9.20 -19.93
CA GLY A 175 -11.87 9.03 -20.78
C GLY A 175 -11.49 8.74 -22.25
N PRO A 176 -12.44 8.48 -23.16
CA PRO A 176 -12.18 8.14 -24.57
C PRO A 176 -11.19 9.08 -25.30
N ALA A 177 -10.99 10.31 -24.81
CA ALA A 177 -9.97 11.25 -25.27
C ALA A 177 -8.49 10.84 -25.03
N GLY A 178 -8.22 9.91 -24.10
CA GLY A 178 -6.87 9.40 -23.85
C GLY A 178 -6.49 8.23 -24.74
N LEU A 179 -7.47 7.40 -25.11
CA LEU A 179 -7.31 6.33 -26.10
C LEU A 179 -7.18 6.90 -27.51
N SER A 180 -7.90 7.98 -27.83
CA SER A 180 -7.73 8.68 -29.11
C SER A 180 -6.33 9.29 -29.27
N LYS A 181 -5.71 9.78 -28.19
CA LYS A 181 -4.31 10.27 -28.21
C LYS A 181 -3.30 9.15 -28.41
N LEU A 182 -3.49 7.98 -27.82
CA LEU A 182 -2.64 6.80 -28.07
C LEU A 182 -2.80 6.29 -29.52
N GLY A 183 -4.03 6.26 -30.03
CA GLY A 183 -4.32 5.95 -31.43
C GLY A 183 -3.67 6.94 -32.40
N GLN A 184 -3.84 8.26 -32.18
CA GLN A 184 -3.26 9.29 -33.03
C GLN A 184 -1.72 9.32 -33.00
N THR A 185 -1.11 8.99 -31.87
CA THR A 185 0.36 8.92 -31.76
C THR A 185 0.91 7.70 -32.50
N ALA A 186 0.23 6.56 -32.43
CA ALA A 186 0.56 5.36 -33.19
C ALA A 186 0.35 5.56 -34.71
N THR A 187 -0.72 6.24 -35.13
CA THR A 187 -0.96 6.57 -36.54
C THR A 187 0.10 7.53 -37.10
N ARG A 188 0.53 8.53 -36.32
CA ARG A 188 1.61 9.45 -36.73
C ARG A 188 2.96 8.76 -36.84
N ALA A 189 3.29 7.86 -35.91
CA ALA A 189 4.50 7.04 -35.98
C ALA A 189 4.50 6.13 -37.22
N ALA A 190 3.35 5.54 -37.56
CA ALA A 190 3.19 4.72 -38.77
C ALA A 190 3.26 5.53 -40.08
N GLN A 191 2.86 6.81 -40.07
CA GLN A 191 3.00 7.71 -41.22
C GLN A 191 4.42 8.21 -41.42
N GLN A 192 5.19 8.43 -40.34
CA GLN A 192 6.59 8.84 -40.42
C GLN A 192 7.55 7.68 -40.73
N ALA A 193 7.16 6.43 -40.45
CA ALA A 193 7.94 5.24 -40.78
C ALA A 193 7.77 4.75 -42.23
N ARG A 194 6.99 5.45 -43.08
CA ARG A 194 6.87 5.07 -44.50
C ARG A 194 8.18 5.37 -45.24
N PRO A 195 8.82 4.37 -45.87
CA PRO A 195 10.05 4.60 -46.62
C PRO A 195 9.80 5.53 -47.81
N VAL A 196 10.73 6.47 -48.02
CA VAL A 196 10.70 7.55 -49.04
C VAL A 196 10.53 7.00 -50.48
N SER A 197 10.77 5.71 -50.70
CA SER A 197 10.55 5.03 -51.98
C SER A 197 9.09 4.98 -52.43
N ALA A 198 8.11 5.07 -51.52
CA ALA A 198 6.68 5.04 -51.87
C ALA A 198 6.16 6.38 -52.44
N VAL A 199 6.81 7.50 -52.11
CA VAL A 199 6.40 8.84 -52.59
C VAL A 199 6.80 9.06 -54.05
N GLY A 200 7.94 8.51 -54.48
CA GLY A 200 8.39 8.57 -55.87
C GLY A 200 7.51 7.80 -56.85
N ALA A 201 6.89 6.70 -56.41
CA ALA A 201 6.02 5.87 -57.26
C ALA A 201 4.68 6.56 -57.57
N GLN A 202 4.10 7.33 -56.64
CA GLN A 202 2.86 8.07 -56.90
C GLN A 202 3.06 9.25 -57.86
N ILE A 203 4.19 9.97 -57.76
CA ILE A 203 4.45 11.12 -58.64
C ILE A 203 4.63 10.67 -60.11
N LYS A 204 5.21 9.48 -60.35
CA LYS A 204 5.36 8.91 -61.70
C LYS A 204 4.02 8.46 -62.30
N ALA A 205 3.09 7.97 -61.47
CA ALA A 205 1.76 7.55 -61.93
C ALA A 205 0.89 8.74 -62.36
N THR A 206 0.92 9.85 -61.63
CA THR A 206 0.13 11.05 -61.98
C THR A 206 0.62 11.74 -63.25
N ARG A 207 1.94 11.69 -63.54
CA ARG A 207 2.51 12.31 -64.75
C ARG A 207 2.11 11.58 -66.04
N ASN A 208 1.90 10.27 -65.98
CA ASN A 208 1.61 9.44 -67.16
C ASN A 208 0.13 9.51 -67.60
N ILE A 209 -0.77 9.92 -66.69
CA ILE A 209 -2.20 10.12 -66.99
C ILE A 209 -2.41 11.41 -67.79
N ASN A 210 -1.68 12.48 -67.48
CA ASN A 210 -1.81 13.77 -68.18
C ASN A 210 -1.22 13.79 -69.60
N THR A 211 -0.32 12.87 -69.94
CA THR A 211 0.22 12.73 -71.30
C THR A 211 -0.70 11.93 -72.24
N LYS A 212 -1.58 11.07 -71.70
CA LYS A 212 -2.58 10.34 -72.51
C LYS A 212 -3.86 11.14 -72.79
N ALA A 213 -4.11 12.22 -72.05
CA ALA A 213 -5.28 13.08 -72.26
C ALA A 213 -5.06 14.22 -73.30
N LYS A 214 -3.88 14.26 -73.95
CA LYS A 214 -3.51 15.30 -74.93
C LYS A 214 -3.13 14.75 -76.32
N ARG A 215 -3.60 13.56 -76.68
CA ARG A 215 -3.53 13.05 -78.05
C ARG A 215 -4.90 12.59 -78.51
#